data_AF-A0A4Q3BTI2-F1
#
_entry.id   AF-A0A4Q3BTI2-F1
#
_cell.length_a   1.000
_cell.length_b   1.000
_cell.length_c   1.000
_cell.angle_alpha   90.00
_cell.angle_beta   90.00
_cell.angle_gamma   90.00
#
_symmetry.space_group_name_H-M   'P 1'
#
loop_
_entity.id
_entity.type
_entity.pdbx_description
1 polymer ?
#
loop_
_entity_poly.entity_id
_entity_poly.type
_entity_poly.pdbx_seq_one_letter_code
_entity_poly.pdbx_strand_id
1 'polypeptide(L)' 'MAEENQLLEEITSSEYKYGFVTDIETDSLPPGLTEETVRFISARKNEPEWMLEWRLKAYRHWLTL' A
#
# COMPACT_ATOMS: atom_id res chain seq x y z
N MET A 1 -42.85 13.99 -15.43
CA MET A 1 -43.01 12.87 -14.47
C MET A 1 -42.35 11.57 -14.92
N ALA A 2 -42.81 10.90 -15.99
CA ALA A 2 -42.19 9.62 -16.42
C ALA A 2 -40.85 9.81 -17.16
N GLU A 3 -40.77 10.81 -18.05
CA GLU A 3 -39.55 11.11 -18.81
C GLU A 3 -38.42 11.71 -17.95
N GLU A 4 -38.76 12.51 -16.92
CA GLU A 4 -37.77 13.06 -15.98
C GLU A 4 -37.06 11.97 -15.17
N ASN A 5 -37.79 10.93 -14.75
CA ASN A 5 -37.20 9.82 -14.01
C ASN A 5 -36.26 8.99 -14.89
N GLN A 6 -36.59 8.82 -16.18
CA GLN A 6 -35.73 8.13 -17.14
C GLN A 6 -34.43 8.90 -17.38
N LEU A 7 -34.50 10.23 -17.51
CA LEU A 7 -33.33 11.09 -17.66
C LEU A 7 -32.44 11.07 -16.41
N LEU A 8 -33.03 11.04 -15.22
CA LEU A 8 -32.29 10.95 -13.95
C LEU A 8 -31.57 9.61 -13.79
N GLU A 9 -32.20 8.49 -14.16
CA GLU A 9 -31.56 7.16 -14.17
C GLU A 9 -30.40 7.09 -15.16
N GLU A 10 -30.54 7.68 -16.35
CA GLU A 10 -29.46 7.72 -17.36
C GLU A 10 -28.24 8.53 -16.88
N ILE A 11 -28.48 9.65 -16.19
CA ILE A 11 -27.40 10.48 -15.63
C ILE A 11 -26.75 9.79 -14.42
N THR A 12 -27.52 9.14 -13.56
CA THR A 12 -26.99 8.51 -12.33
C THR A 12 -26.34 7.14 -12.56
N SER A 13 -26.75 6.41 -13.61
CA SER A 13 -26.11 5.15 -14.00
C SER A 13 -24.80 5.34 -14.77
N SER A 14 -24.48 6.57 -15.17
CA SER A 14 -23.19 6.86 -15.80
C SER A 14 -22.05 6.69 -14.79
N GLU A 15 -21.17 5.71 -15.04
CA GLU A 15 -19.99 5.48 -14.23
C GLU A 15 -19.08 6.71 -14.28
N TYR A 16 -18.57 7.14 -13.12
CA TYR A 16 -17.73 8.33 -12.99
C TYR A 16 -16.42 8.16 -13.79
N LYS A 17 -16.40 8.71 -15.00
CA LYS A 17 -15.32 8.54 -15.99
C LYS A 17 -13.97 9.18 -15.60
N TYR A 18 -13.95 10.04 -14.59
CA TYR A 18 -12.80 10.87 -14.23
C TYR A 18 -12.12 10.44 -12.93
N GLY A 19 -11.97 9.14 -12.71
CA GLY A 19 -11.15 8.62 -11.61
C GLY A 19 -9.66 8.94 -11.85
N PHE A 20 -9.04 9.69 -10.95
CA PHE A 20 -7.59 9.88 -10.95
C PHE A 20 -6.91 8.59 -10.48
N VAL A 21 -6.55 7.72 -11.42
CA VAL A 21 -5.69 6.56 -11.14
C VAL A 21 -4.28 6.89 -11.61
N THR A 22 -3.33 6.87 -10.68
CA THR A 22 -1.91 6.92 -11.03
C THR A 22 -1.36 5.53 -10.80
N ASP A 23 -0.82 4.92 -11.85
CA ASP A 23 -0.10 3.67 -11.72
C ASP A 23 1.24 3.99 -11.03
N ILE A 24 1.40 3.51 -9.80
CA ILE A 24 2.60 3.73 -8.99
C ILE A 24 3.27 2.36 -8.85
N GLU A 25 4.51 2.27 -9.30
CA GLU A 25 5.33 1.08 -9.07
C GLU A 25 5.39 0.78 -7.56
N THR A 26 4.80 -0.34 -7.17
CA THR A 26 4.70 -0.77 -5.77
C THR A 26 5.30 -2.15 -5.65
N ASP A 27 6.36 -2.27 -4.84
CA ASP A 27 6.85 -3.58 -4.41
C ASP A 27 6.02 -4.07 -3.24
N SER A 28 5.33 -5.19 -3.41
CA SER A 28 4.66 -5.88 -2.31
C SER A 28 5.54 -6.99 -1.76
N LEU A 29 5.59 -7.08 -0.43
CA LEU A 29 6.22 -8.19 0.28
C LEU A 29 5.15 -9.17 0.73
N PRO A 30 5.47 -10.47 0.86
CA PRO A 30 4.52 -11.46 1.38
C PRO A 30 4.06 -11.07 2.79
N PRO A 31 2.84 -11.49 3.20
CA PRO A 31 2.33 -11.21 4.53
C PRO A 31 3.21 -11.86 5.59
N GLY A 32 3.68 -11.07 6.55
CA GLY A 32 4.50 -11.52 7.67
C GLY A 32 5.75 -10.66 7.89
N LEU A 33 6.18 -10.55 9.14
CA LEU A 33 7.41 -9.84 9.52
C LEU A 33 8.51 -10.83 9.85
N THR A 34 9.51 -10.92 8.97
CA THR A 34 10.73 -11.74 9.14
C THR A 34 11.98 -10.85 9.14
N GLU A 35 13.13 -11.38 9.57
CA GLU A 35 14.41 -10.65 9.43
C GLU A 35 14.71 -10.31 7.96
N GLU A 36 14.31 -11.18 7.02
CA GLU A 36 14.49 -10.96 5.58
C GLU A 36 13.67 -9.75 5.10
N THR A 37 12.42 -9.61 5.56
CA THR A 37 11.58 -8.42 5.27
C THR A 37 12.25 -7.14 5.78
N VAL A 38 12.82 -7.16 6.99
CA VAL A 38 13.53 -6.00 7.56
C VAL A 38 14.78 -5.64 6.73
N ARG A 39 15.57 -6.64 6.31
CA ARG A 39 16.75 -6.44 5.46
C ARG A 39 16.37 -5.91 4.08
N PHE A 40 15.31 -6.45 3.49
CA PHE A 40 14.80 -5.99 2.19
C PHE A 40 14.38 -4.52 2.24
N ILE A 41 13.60 -4.12 3.25
CA ILE A 41 13.17 -2.73 3.43
C ILE A 41 14.38 -1.81 3.60
N SER A 42 15.37 -2.22 4.41
CA SER A 42 16.56 -1.41 4.68
C SER A 42 17.42 -1.23 3.41
N ALA A 43 17.60 -2.31 2.64
CA ALA A 43 18.32 -2.28 1.37
C ALA A 43 17.59 -1.41 0.31
N ARG A 44 16.26 -1.53 0.19
CA ARG A 44 15.46 -0.70 -0.72
C ARG A 44 15.58 0.79 -0.40
N LYS A 45 15.72 1.13 0.88
CA LYS A 45 15.84 2.52 1.36
C LYS A 45 17.28 3.03 1.40
N ASN A 46 18.25 2.19 1.00
CA ASN A 46 19.67 2.50 1.02
C ASN A 46 20.14 3.04 2.38
N GLU A 47 19.67 2.40 3.46
CA GLU A 47 19.95 2.81 4.83
C GLU A 47 21.39 2.45 5.22
N PRO A 48 22.04 3.24 6.10
CA PRO A 48 23.35 2.91 6.64
C PRO A 48 23.30 1.69 7.57
N GLU A 49 24.40 0.97 7.71
CA GLU A 49 24.47 -0.31 8.46
C GLU A 49 23.93 -0.21 9.90
N TRP A 50 24.23 0.89 10.60
CA TRP A 50 23.76 1.09 11.98
C TRP A 50 22.22 1.17 12.09
N MET A 51 21.53 1.64 11.05
CA MET A 51 20.07 1.65 11.01
C MET A 51 19.51 0.24 10.82
N LEU A 52 20.15 -0.56 9.96
CA LEU A 52 19.78 -1.96 9.77
C LEU A 52 19.93 -2.74 11.08
N GLU A 53 21.07 -2.61 11.75
CA GLU A 53 21.32 -3.26 13.05
C GLU A 53 20.29 -2.84 14.11
N TRP A 54 19.95 -1.56 14.16
CA TRP A 54 18.93 -1.05 15.08
C TRP A 54 17.55 -1.67 14.82
N ARG A 55 17.12 -1.74 13.55
CA ARG A 55 15.86 -2.38 13.15
C ARG A 55 15.85 -3.88 13.51
N LEU A 56 16.96 -4.59 13.25
CA LEU A 56 17.09 -6.00 13.59
C LEU A 56 17.03 -6.24 15.10
N LYS A 57 17.66 -5.37 15.89
CA LYS A 57 17.59 -5.43 17.36
C LYS A 57 16.16 -5.23 17.86
N ALA A 58 15.44 -4.26 17.29
CA ALA A 58 14.03 -4.02 17.63
C ALA A 58 13.15 -5.22 17.26
N TYR A 59 13.35 -5.82 16.09
CA TYR A 59 12.63 -7.03 15.67
C TYR A 59 12.87 -8.21 16.64
N ARG A 60 14.12 -8.46 17.01
CA ARG A 60 14.46 -9.52 17.98
C ARG A 60 13.85 -9.28 19.35
N HIS A 61 13.81 -8.04 19.81
CA HIS A 61 13.13 -7.70 21.07
C HIS A 61 11.63 -7.93 20.96
N TRP A 62 11.01 -7.55 19.85
CA TRP A 62 9.59 -7.78 19.60
C TRP A 62 9.22 -9.27 19.63
N LEU A 63 10.08 -10.16 19.13
CA LEU A 63 9.87 -11.61 19.22
C LEU A 63 9.90 -12.18 20.65
N THR A 64 10.45 -11.43 21.61
CA THR A 64 10.52 -11.84 23.02
C THR A 64 9.39 -11.29 23.88
N LEU A 65 8.47 -10.52 23.29
CA LEU A 65 7.24 -10.02 23.93
C LEU A 65 6.11 -11.03 23.75
#